data_AF-A0A3B8IRS1-F1
#
_entry.id   AF-A0A3B8IRS1-F1
#
_cell.length_a   1.000
_cell.length_b   1.000
_cell.length_c   1.000
_cell.angle_alpha   90.00
_cell.angle_beta   90.00
_cell.angle_gamma   90.00
#
_symmetry.space_group_name_H-M   'P 1'
#
loop_
_entity.id
_entity.type
_entity.pdbx_description
1 polymer ?
#
loop_
_entity_poly.entity_id
_entity_poly.type
_entity_poly.pdbx_seq_one_letter_code
_entity_poly.pdbx_strand_id
1 'polypeptide(L)'
;GVAGGLWFSNDITTNATVWQAVDNFWANLAVTCIDFDPTNTNTFYVGTGEGYFNADAVRGAGIWKTTDGGNTWNQLSSTNNSNFFYVQKVQVTGSGAVLATTREGLYRSTNGGASWSTIFSGRRFSDIEIASNGDVWVTEGIFSTGRIWKSTNDGASFSDVTPTTGGERIEIAIAPSNPNVVYASASTGSNIGWMRRTSNGGASWTTVNIPNYLEQNCATGSQDYARGQAWYDNIIAVDPNNENEIVVGGIS
;
A
#
# COMPACT_ATOMS: atom_id res chain seq x y z
N GLY A 1 -5.59 -3.79 13.69
CA GLY A 1 -4.73 -2.97 14.56
C GLY A 1 -3.26 -3.13 14.23
N VAL A 2 -2.52 -2.03 14.17
CA VAL A 2 -1.11 -1.96 13.72
C VAL A 2 -0.10 -1.65 14.84
N ALA A 3 -0.46 -1.82 16.11
CA ALA A 3 0.31 -1.34 17.27
C ALA A 3 1.46 -2.26 17.73
N GLY A 4 1.98 -3.13 16.84
CA GLY A 4 2.96 -4.17 17.19
C GLY A 4 4.44 -3.75 17.10
N GLY A 5 4.73 -2.58 16.51
CA GLY A 5 6.10 -2.13 16.25
C GLY A 5 6.79 -2.85 15.09
N LEU A 6 8.11 -2.69 14.98
CA LEU A 6 8.94 -3.29 13.94
C LEU A 6 9.72 -4.50 14.50
N TRP A 7 9.75 -5.59 13.74
CA TRP A 7 10.43 -6.83 14.10
C TRP A 7 11.28 -7.31 12.93
N PHE A 8 12.37 -8.01 13.23
CA PHE A 8 13.24 -8.61 12.22
C PHE A 8 13.63 -10.04 12.57
N SER A 9 13.97 -10.79 11.52
CA SER A 9 14.66 -12.06 11.61
C SER A 9 15.84 -12.05 10.65
N ASN A 10 16.95 -12.65 11.07
CA ASN A 10 18.12 -12.86 10.23
C ASN A 10 18.12 -14.20 9.48
N ASP A 11 17.13 -15.06 9.75
CA ASP A 11 17.00 -16.35 9.08
C ASP A 11 15.53 -16.72 8.90
N ILE A 12 15.08 -16.63 7.65
CA ILE A 12 13.72 -17.00 7.22
C ILE A 12 13.65 -18.41 6.63
N THR A 13 14.77 -19.14 6.60
CA THR A 13 14.86 -20.46 5.94
C THR A 13 14.53 -21.62 6.88
N THR A 14 14.35 -21.35 8.18
CA THR A 14 14.06 -22.36 9.20
C THR A 14 12.65 -22.21 9.75
N ASN A 15 12.03 -23.32 10.16
CA ASN A 15 10.70 -23.30 10.78
C ASN A 15 10.72 -22.80 12.25
N ALA A 16 11.91 -22.49 12.79
CA ALA A 16 12.13 -22.05 14.16
C ALA A 16 12.72 -20.62 14.21
N THR A 17 12.41 -19.82 13.20
CA THR A 17 12.82 -18.42 13.13
C THR A 17 12.44 -17.64 14.40
N VAL A 18 13.43 -16.99 15.00
CA VAL A 18 13.24 -16.08 16.14
C VAL A 18 13.09 -14.66 15.62
N TRP A 19 11.99 -14.01 15.98
CA TRP A 19 11.77 -12.59 15.70
C TRP A 19 12.27 -11.74 16.86
N GLN A 20 13.05 -10.72 16.52
CA GLN A 20 13.58 -9.75 17.47
C GLN A 20 12.90 -8.41 17.22
N ALA A 21 12.43 -7.76 18.29
CA ALA A 21 11.92 -6.40 18.19
C ALA A 21 13.08 -5.45 17.84
N VAL A 22 12.87 -4.60 16.84
CA VAL A 22 13.83 -3.55 16.48
C VAL A 22 13.66 -2.41 17.47
N ASP A 23 14.46 -2.38 18.53
CA ASP A 23 14.52 -1.34 19.59
C ASP A 23 13.19 -1.01 20.31
N ASN A 24 13.26 -0.71 21.61
CA ASN A 24 12.09 -0.36 22.43
C ASN A 24 11.80 1.16 22.45
N PHE A 25 12.61 1.99 21.78
CA PHE A 25 12.50 3.45 21.82
C PHE A 25 11.90 4.07 20.54
N TRP A 26 10.81 3.50 20.06
CA TRP A 26 10.03 4.12 18.98
C TRP A 26 9.03 5.09 19.60
N ALA A 27 9.00 6.34 19.12
CA ALA A 27 7.96 7.29 19.53
C ALA A 27 6.55 6.84 19.09
N ASN A 28 6.46 5.80 18.25
CA ASN A 28 5.21 5.27 17.72
C ASN A 28 5.33 3.79 17.33
N LEU A 29 4.41 2.95 17.80
CA LEU A 29 4.36 1.52 17.47
C LEU A 29 3.40 1.18 16.33
N ALA A 30 2.69 2.17 15.78
CA ALA A 30 1.71 2.00 14.71
C ALA A 30 2.39 1.91 13.35
N VAL A 31 3.21 0.88 13.14
CA VAL A 31 3.92 0.65 11.87
C VAL A 31 2.93 0.12 10.84
N THR A 32 2.77 0.85 9.74
CA THR A 32 1.79 0.54 8.70
C THR A 32 2.42 0.04 7.40
N CYS A 33 3.64 0.48 7.11
CA CYS A 33 4.34 0.10 5.89
C CYS A 33 5.86 0.17 6.08
N ILE A 34 6.56 -0.62 5.29
CA ILE A 34 8.03 -0.60 5.18
C ILE A 34 8.41 -0.78 3.71
N ASP A 35 9.47 -0.11 3.28
CA ASP A 35 10.11 -0.39 2.00
C ASP A 35 11.62 -0.09 2.07
N PHE A 36 12.39 -0.66 1.14
CA PHE A 36 13.84 -0.49 1.06
C PHE A 36 14.24 0.26 -0.21
N ASP A 37 15.39 0.92 -0.16
CA ASP A 37 15.97 1.56 -1.34
C ASP A 37 16.64 0.50 -2.23
N PRO A 38 16.15 0.25 -3.46
CA PRO A 38 16.74 -0.76 -4.34
C PRO A 38 18.15 -0.39 -4.82
N THR A 39 18.56 0.88 -4.70
CA THR A 39 19.90 1.36 -5.05
C THR A 39 20.88 1.26 -3.88
N ASN A 40 20.38 1.10 -2.65
CA ASN A 40 21.19 0.90 -1.45
C ASN A 40 20.39 0.10 -0.40
N THR A 41 20.62 -1.22 -0.37
CA THR A 41 19.89 -2.16 0.49
C THR A 41 20.14 -2.01 1.99
N ASN A 42 20.99 -1.06 2.41
CA ASN A 42 21.09 -0.67 3.83
C ASN A 42 20.08 0.42 4.22
N THR A 43 19.38 1.02 3.24
CA THR A 43 18.43 2.10 3.47
C THR A 43 17.00 1.56 3.43
N PHE A 44 16.26 1.79 4.50
CA PHE A 44 14.84 1.44 4.60
C PHE A 44 14.05 2.61 5.15
N TYR A 45 12.76 2.64 4.83
CA TYR A 45 11.79 3.63 5.28
C TYR A 45 10.60 2.91 5.92
N VAL A 46 10.12 3.43 7.04
CA VAL A 46 8.95 2.92 7.76
C VAL A 46 7.96 4.04 7.94
N GLY A 47 6.74 3.83 7.45
CA GLY A 47 5.61 4.74 7.68
C GLY A 47 4.84 4.34 8.94
N THR A 48 4.24 5.34 9.59
CA THR A 48 3.45 5.12 10.81
C THR A 48 2.08 5.78 10.74
N GLY A 49 1.14 5.22 11.49
CA GLY A 49 -0.20 5.76 11.73
C GLY A 49 -1.28 5.17 10.84
N GLU A 50 -2.30 4.60 11.47
CA GLU A 50 -3.34 3.86 10.77
C GLU A 50 -4.39 4.77 10.12
N GLY A 51 -4.45 4.78 8.79
CA GLY A 51 -5.26 5.74 8.06
C GLY A 51 -6.72 5.37 7.74
N TYR A 52 -7.28 4.32 8.34
CA TYR A 52 -8.60 3.81 7.94
C TYR A 52 -9.77 4.18 8.87
N PHE A 53 -9.61 5.13 9.79
CA PHE A 53 -10.70 5.64 10.65
C PHE A 53 -11.41 4.58 11.52
N ASN A 54 -10.78 3.42 11.74
CA ASN A 54 -11.20 2.41 12.71
C ASN A 54 -11.06 2.92 14.15
N ALA A 55 -11.82 2.34 15.08
CA ALA A 55 -11.90 2.82 16.46
C ALA A 55 -10.58 2.70 17.24
N ASP A 56 -9.76 1.70 16.90
CA ASP A 56 -8.43 1.45 17.46
C ASP A 56 -7.31 2.10 16.64
N ALA A 57 -7.63 2.99 15.68
CA ALA A 57 -6.64 3.68 14.87
C ALA A 57 -5.70 4.53 15.73
N VAL A 58 -4.40 4.28 15.59
CA VAL A 58 -3.36 5.03 16.30
C VAL A 58 -2.77 6.07 15.36
N ARG A 59 -2.71 7.33 15.83
CA ARG A 59 -2.00 8.41 15.13
C ARG A 59 -0.51 8.08 15.06
N GLY A 60 0.08 8.18 13.88
CA GLY A 60 1.51 7.99 13.63
C GLY A 60 2.37 9.18 14.04
N ALA A 61 3.66 9.06 13.70
CA ALA A 61 4.68 10.08 13.86
C ALA A 61 5.50 10.23 12.56
N GLY A 62 4.87 10.17 11.39
CA GLY A 62 5.57 10.34 10.11
C GLY A 62 6.35 9.11 9.68
N ILE A 63 7.46 9.35 8.99
CA ILE A 63 8.31 8.33 8.36
C ILE A 63 9.64 8.26 9.08
N TRP A 64 10.07 7.04 9.40
CA TRP A 64 11.37 6.70 9.97
C TRP A 64 12.28 6.16 8.89
N LYS A 65 13.59 6.38 9.03
CA LYS A 65 14.60 5.94 8.09
C LYS A 65 15.78 5.31 8.81
N THR A 66 16.30 4.23 8.24
CA THR A 66 17.63 3.67 8.54
C THR A 66 18.53 3.83 7.31
N THR A 67 19.84 3.88 7.52
CA THR A 67 20.86 3.81 6.46
C THR A 67 21.93 2.76 6.76
N ASP A 68 21.74 1.95 7.80
CA ASP A 68 22.70 0.98 8.31
C ASP A 68 22.07 -0.43 8.43
N GLY A 69 21.09 -0.74 7.58
CA GLY A 69 20.48 -2.07 7.51
C GLY A 69 19.51 -2.35 8.65
N GLY A 70 18.93 -1.31 9.25
CA GLY A 70 17.95 -1.42 10.33
C GLY A 70 18.56 -1.45 11.74
N ASN A 71 19.87 -1.23 11.90
CA ASN A 71 20.52 -1.15 13.21
C ASN A 71 20.11 0.10 13.98
N THR A 72 20.02 1.24 13.31
CA THR A 72 19.52 2.50 13.88
C THR A 72 18.46 3.13 12.99
N TRP A 73 17.46 3.75 13.63
CA TRP A 73 16.33 4.40 12.98
C TRP A 73 16.18 5.84 13.45
N ASN A 74 15.96 6.75 12.51
CA ASN A 74 15.75 8.16 12.78
C ASN A 74 14.45 8.64 12.12
N GLN A 75 13.64 9.38 12.87
CA GLN A 75 12.45 10.04 12.31
C GLN A 75 12.89 11.12 11.31
N LEU A 76 12.29 11.12 10.12
CA LEU A 76 12.46 12.21 9.15
C LEU A 76 11.71 13.44 9.66
N SER A 77 12.44 14.46 10.12
CA SER A 77 11.86 15.69 10.68
C SER A 77 10.89 16.40 9.72
N SER A 78 11.14 16.31 8.41
CA SER A 78 10.27 16.81 7.33
C SER A 78 8.88 16.19 7.31
N THR A 79 8.69 15.05 7.98
CA THR A 79 7.42 14.30 8.06
C THR A 79 6.76 14.37 9.45
N ASN A 80 7.35 15.10 10.40
CA ASN A 80 6.76 15.29 11.73
C ASN A 80 5.67 16.39 11.70
N ASN A 81 4.62 16.19 10.91
CA ASN A 81 3.51 17.12 10.72
C ASN A 81 2.23 16.39 10.28
N SER A 82 1.12 17.12 10.24
CA SER A 82 -0.21 16.56 9.97
C SER A 82 -0.34 15.83 8.64
N ASN A 83 0.46 16.17 7.63
CA ASN A 83 0.40 15.53 6.32
C ASN A 83 0.83 14.05 6.36
N PHE A 84 1.60 13.66 7.37
CA PHE A 84 2.21 12.32 7.49
C PHE A 84 1.84 11.64 8.82
N PHE A 85 0.80 12.08 9.53
CA PHE A 85 0.34 11.38 10.72
C PHE A 85 -0.34 10.04 10.43
N TYR A 86 -0.70 9.78 9.17
CA TYR A 86 -1.36 8.56 8.72
C TYR A 86 -0.76 8.15 7.38
N VAL A 87 0.40 7.51 7.42
CA VAL A 87 1.10 7.03 6.21
C VAL A 87 0.55 5.66 5.84
N GLN A 88 -0.04 5.55 4.66
CA GLN A 88 -0.65 4.31 4.17
C GLN A 88 0.38 3.38 3.55
N LYS A 89 1.24 3.93 2.68
CA LYS A 89 2.31 3.18 2.05
C LYS A 89 3.49 4.09 1.74
N VAL A 90 4.68 3.51 1.79
CA VAL A 90 5.92 4.09 1.28
C VAL A 90 6.45 3.15 0.21
N GLN A 91 6.94 3.72 -0.89
CA GLN A 91 7.64 2.99 -1.95
C GLN A 91 8.87 3.78 -2.40
N VAL A 92 9.98 3.10 -2.68
CA VAL A 92 11.20 3.68 -3.23
C VAL A 92 11.37 3.22 -4.67
N THR A 93 11.45 4.17 -5.58
CA THR A 93 11.60 3.87 -7.01
C THR A 93 13.03 3.41 -7.33
N GLY A 94 13.23 2.85 -8.53
CA GLY A 94 14.55 2.48 -9.01
C GLY A 94 15.54 3.65 -9.14
N SER A 95 15.09 4.91 -9.07
CA SER A 95 15.94 6.10 -9.04
C SER A 95 16.35 6.51 -7.61
N GLY A 96 15.79 5.87 -6.58
CA GLY A 96 15.91 6.27 -5.18
C GLY A 96 14.91 7.36 -4.76
N ALA A 97 13.95 7.74 -5.62
CA ALA A 97 12.87 8.63 -5.22
C ALA A 97 11.93 7.92 -4.26
N VAL A 98 11.53 8.59 -3.19
CA VAL A 98 10.62 8.05 -2.17
C VAL A 98 9.23 8.63 -2.39
N LEU A 99 8.23 7.77 -2.45
CA LEU A 99 6.82 8.11 -2.55
C LEU A 99 6.10 7.73 -1.26
N ALA A 100 5.17 8.57 -0.82
CA ALA A 100 4.36 8.28 0.35
C ALA A 100 2.89 8.67 0.11
N THR A 101 1.99 7.71 0.29
CA THR A 101 0.54 7.93 0.30
C THR A 101 0.08 8.14 1.73
N THR A 102 -0.78 9.13 1.93
CA THR A 102 -1.32 9.47 3.25
C THR A 102 -2.81 9.83 3.15
N ARG A 103 -3.43 10.13 4.30
CA ARG A 103 -4.78 10.73 4.32
C ARG A 103 -4.85 12.12 3.69
N GLU A 104 -3.74 12.84 3.62
CA GLU A 104 -3.68 14.23 3.16
C GLU A 104 -3.19 14.36 1.72
N GLY A 105 -2.60 13.31 1.14
CA GLY A 105 -2.17 13.37 -0.25
C GLY A 105 -1.19 12.29 -0.68
N LEU A 106 -0.58 12.55 -1.84
CA LEU A 106 0.57 11.82 -2.34
C LEU A 106 1.78 12.77 -2.36
N TYR A 107 2.87 12.33 -1.74
CA TYR A 107 4.10 13.10 -1.60
C TYR A 107 5.27 12.36 -2.25
N ARG A 108 6.20 13.12 -2.82
CA ARG A 108 7.43 12.60 -3.45
C ARG A 108 8.67 13.33 -2.93
N SER A 109 9.71 12.58 -2.63
CA SER A 109 11.03 13.09 -2.24
C SER A 109 12.10 12.56 -3.21
N THR A 110 13.01 13.41 -3.65
CA THR A 110 14.20 13.04 -4.45
C THR A 110 15.51 13.14 -3.69
N ASN A 111 15.45 13.39 -2.39
CA ASN A 111 16.63 13.58 -1.53
C ASN A 111 16.52 12.74 -0.24
N GLY A 112 16.01 11.51 -0.39
CA GLY A 112 15.96 10.52 0.68
C GLY A 112 15.15 10.94 1.91
N GLY A 113 14.14 11.79 1.72
CA GLY A 113 13.20 12.23 2.75
C GLY A 113 13.54 13.58 3.40
N ALA A 114 14.60 14.27 2.97
CA ALA A 114 14.94 15.58 3.55
C ALA A 114 13.89 16.66 3.23
N SER A 115 13.26 16.60 2.06
CA SER A 115 12.14 17.46 1.67
C SER A 115 11.16 16.75 0.74
N TRP A 116 9.90 17.16 0.75
CA TRP A 116 8.84 16.53 -0.02
C TRP A 116 8.11 17.53 -0.91
N SER A 117 7.89 17.13 -2.16
CA SER A 117 6.97 17.78 -3.10
C SER A 117 5.58 17.15 -2.94
N THR A 118 4.55 17.98 -2.92
CA THR A 118 3.16 17.50 -2.95
C THR A 118 2.75 17.25 -4.40
N ILE A 119 2.36 16.02 -4.73
CA ILE A 119 1.87 15.67 -6.07
C ILE A 119 0.35 15.84 -6.11
N PHE A 120 -0.34 15.37 -5.07
CA PHE A 120 -1.76 15.55 -4.85
C PHE A 120 -2.00 15.98 -3.40
N SER A 121 -2.92 16.93 -3.20
CA SER A 121 -3.28 17.48 -1.88
C SER A 121 -4.77 17.27 -1.61
N GLY A 122 -5.12 17.00 -0.36
CA GLY A 122 -6.50 16.83 0.11
C GLY A 122 -7.18 15.55 -0.38
N ARG A 123 -6.39 14.52 -0.73
CA ARG A 123 -6.86 13.26 -1.31
C ARG A 123 -6.36 12.09 -0.46
N ARG A 124 -7.23 11.12 -0.21
CA ARG A 124 -6.95 10.00 0.69
C ARG A 124 -6.51 8.78 -0.11
N PHE A 125 -5.20 8.69 -0.33
CA PHE A 125 -4.60 7.58 -1.05
C PHE A 125 -4.56 6.33 -0.17
N SER A 126 -4.74 5.16 -0.79
CA SER A 126 -4.71 3.86 -0.12
C SER A 126 -3.48 3.05 -0.46
N ASP A 127 -3.03 3.07 -1.71
CA ASP A 127 -2.01 2.13 -2.19
C ASP A 127 -1.04 2.77 -3.20
N ILE A 128 0.15 2.17 -3.31
CA ILE A 128 1.21 2.45 -4.28
C ILE A 128 1.82 1.13 -4.71
N GLU A 129 1.98 0.92 -6.01
CA GLU A 129 2.71 -0.22 -6.56
C GLU A 129 3.68 0.25 -7.65
N ILE A 130 4.89 -0.31 -7.68
CA ILE A 130 5.89 -0.02 -8.70
C ILE A 130 6.06 -1.25 -9.59
N ALA A 131 5.73 -1.10 -10.88
CA ALA A 131 5.86 -2.14 -11.87
C ALA A 131 7.34 -2.45 -12.19
N SER A 132 7.62 -3.62 -12.75
CA SER A 132 8.98 -4.03 -13.13
C SER A 132 9.61 -3.17 -14.24
N ASN A 133 8.82 -2.38 -14.98
CA ASN A 133 9.32 -1.38 -15.92
C ASN A 133 9.53 0.03 -15.29
N GLY A 134 9.30 0.18 -13.99
CA GLY A 134 9.40 1.45 -13.26
C GLY A 134 8.15 2.33 -13.31
N ASP A 135 7.07 1.89 -13.97
CA ASP A 135 5.79 2.61 -13.90
C ASP A 135 5.27 2.58 -12.46
N VAL A 136 4.81 3.73 -11.97
CA VAL A 136 4.25 3.86 -10.62
C VAL A 136 2.74 3.94 -10.72
N TRP A 137 2.05 3.10 -9.97
CA TRP A 137 0.60 3.10 -9.83
C TRP A 137 0.23 3.53 -8.42
N VAL A 138 -0.78 4.38 -8.30
CA VAL A 138 -1.30 4.81 -7.01
C VAL A 138 -2.82 4.81 -7.02
N THR A 139 -3.42 4.52 -5.88
CA THR A 139 -4.88 4.48 -5.73
C THR A 139 -5.35 5.33 -4.56
N GLU A 140 -6.58 5.78 -4.65
CA GLU A 140 -7.27 6.50 -3.59
C GLU A 140 -8.68 5.97 -3.37
N GLY A 141 -9.37 6.54 -2.39
CA GLY A 141 -10.80 6.28 -2.17
C GLY A 141 -11.15 5.94 -0.72
N ILE A 142 -10.24 6.13 0.24
CA ILE A 142 -10.54 5.89 1.66
C ILE A 142 -11.69 6.81 2.11
N PHE A 143 -12.90 6.25 2.23
CA PHE A 143 -14.16 6.98 2.47
C PHE A 143 -14.38 8.16 1.51
N SER A 144 -14.01 7.97 0.24
CA SER A 144 -14.20 8.93 -0.85
C SER A 144 -14.30 8.20 -2.19
N THR A 145 -14.62 8.91 -3.27
CA THR A 145 -14.56 8.33 -4.61
C THR A 145 -13.15 7.82 -4.92
N GLY A 146 -13.04 6.56 -5.32
CA GLY A 146 -11.81 5.92 -5.71
C GLY A 146 -11.35 6.27 -7.12
N ARG A 147 -10.03 6.34 -7.28
CA ARG A 147 -9.34 6.56 -8.56
C ARG A 147 -8.06 5.74 -8.62
N ILE A 148 -7.66 5.39 -9.83
CA ILE A 148 -6.37 4.76 -10.13
C ILE A 148 -5.58 5.71 -11.01
N TRP A 149 -4.33 5.98 -10.61
CA TRP A 149 -3.43 6.87 -11.32
C TRP A 149 -2.16 6.14 -11.71
N LYS A 150 -1.63 6.46 -12.88
CA LYS A 150 -0.39 5.89 -13.40
C LYS A 150 0.63 6.98 -13.73
N SER A 151 1.87 6.78 -13.33
CA SER A 151 3.03 7.56 -13.72
C SER A 151 3.99 6.68 -14.53
N THR A 152 4.54 7.24 -15.60
CA THR A 152 5.62 6.64 -16.40
C THR A 152 6.93 7.43 -16.27
N ASN A 153 7.01 8.30 -15.26
CA ASN A 153 8.12 9.22 -15.05
C ASN A 153 8.51 9.30 -13.57
N ASP A 154 8.72 8.14 -12.96
CA ASP A 154 9.29 8.01 -11.62
C ASP A 154 8.43 8.68 -10.52
N GLY A 155 7.11 8.67 -10.71
CA GLY A 155 6.15 9.28 -9.78
C GLY A 155 6.12 10.82 -9.80
N ALA A 156 6.76 11.47 -10.78
CA ALA A 156 6.78 12.93 -10.86
C ALA A 156 5.43 13.53 -11.29
N SER A 157 4.67 12.83 -12.13
CA SER A 157 3.32 13.21 -12.54
C SER A 157 2.48 11.97 -12.89
N PHE A 158 1.15 12.08 -12.81
CA PHE A 158 0.26 10.95 -13.01
C PHE A 158 -0.91 11.28 -13.96
N SER A 159 -1.38 10.25 -14.66
CA SER A 159 -2.59 10.26 -15.49
C SER A 159 -3.66 9.37 -14.85
N ASP A 160 -4.93 9.80 -14.90
CA ASP A 160 -6.07 8.99 -14.46
C ASP A 160 -6.28 7.82 -15.44
N VAL A 161 -6.31 6.61 -14.91
CA VAL A 161 -6.56 5.37 -15.65
C VAL A 161 -7.70 4.57 -15.02
N THR A 162 -8.55 5.23 -14.24
CA THR A 162 -9.66 4.59 -13.51
C THR A 162 -10.62 3.90 -14.49
N PRO A 163 -11.04 2.64 -14.23
CA PRO A 163 -12.13 1.99 -14.95
C PRO A 163 -13.41 2.86 -14.94
N THR A 164 -14.30 2.68 -15.92
CA THR A 164 -15.53 3.49 -16.05
C THR A 164 -16.52 3.30 -14.89
N THR A 165 -16.36 2.26 -14.08
CA THR A 165 -17.14 2.02 -12.87
C THR A 165 -16.48 2.66 -11.66
N GLY A 166 -17.22 3.51 -10.92
CA GLY A 166 -16.76 4.11 -9.67
C GLY A 166 -16.65 3.09 -8.53
N GLY A 167 -16.09 3.49 -7.40
CA GLY A 167 -15.91 2.70 -6.18
C GLY A 167 -15.35 3.61 -5.09
N GLU A 168 -15.04 3.04 -3.94
CA GLU A 168 -14.38 3.74 -2.82
C GLU A 168 -12.92 3.31 -2.74
N ARG A 169 -12.42 2.85 -1.59
CA ARG A 169 -11.02 2.42 -1.43
C ARG A 169 -10.69 1.36 -2.48
N ILE A 170 -9.60 1.57 -3.21
CA ILE A 170 -9.06 0.65 -4.21
C ILE A 170 -7.70 0.15 -3.75
N GLU A 171 -7.50 -1.17 -3.83
CA GLU A 171 -6.20 -1.82 -3.72
C GLU A 171 -5.79 -2.33 -5.10
N ILE A 172 -4.49 -2.34 -5.39
CA ILE A 172 -3.97 -2.69 -6.69
C ILE A 172 -2.82 -3.70 -6.57
N ALA A 173 -2.69 -4.60 -7.54
CA ALA A 173 -1.56 -5.50 -7.63
C ALA A 173 -1.11 -5.62 -9.08
N ILE A 174 0.20 -5.50 -9.28
CA ILE A 174 0.85 -5.56 -10.59
C ILE A 174 1.51 -6.93 -10.71
N ALA A 175 1.35 -7.60 -11.85
CA ALA A 175 2.01 -8.87 -12.10
C ALA A 175 3.53 -8.67 -12.19
N PRO A 176 4.36 -9.31 -11.34
CA PRO A 176 5.81 -9.16 -11.40
C PRO A 176 6.38 -9.62 -12.75
N SER A 177 5.78 -10.65 -13.35
CA SER A 177 6.15 -11.22 -14.65
C SER A 177 5.78 -10.33 -15.85
N ASN A 178 4.85 -9.37 -15.70
CA ASN A 178 4.37 -8.54 -16.79
C ASN A 178 3.80 -7.19 -16.29
N PRO A 179 4.53 -6.07 -16.47
CA PRO A 179 4.14 -4.77 -15.92
C PRO A 179 2.86 -4.18 -16.55
N ASN A 180 2.34 -4.78 -17.63
CA ASN A 180 1.08 -4.35 -18.24
C ASN A 180 -0.16 -5.02 -17.63
N VAL A 181 0.05 -6.10 -16.86
CA VAL A 181 -1.03 -6.83 -16.18
C VAL A 181 -1.18 -6.32 -14.76
N VAL A 182 -2.34 -5.73 -14.49
CA VAL A 182 -2.65 -5.12 -13.21
C VAL A 182 -4.07 -5.48 -12.83
N TYR A 183 -4.26 -5.89 -11.58
CA TYR A 183 -5.56 -6.15 -10.98
C TYR A 183 -5.88 -5.06 -9.97
N ALA A 184 -7.15 -4.70 -9.89
CA ALA A 184 -7.65 -3.75 -8.91
C ALA A 184 -8.91 -4.29 -8.26
N SER A 185 -9.03 -4.07 -6.95
CA SER A 185 -10.20 -4.42 -6.15
C SER A 185 -10.71 -3.18 -5.43
N ALA A 186 -11.99 -2.85 -5.63
CA ALA A 186 -12.60 -1.67 -5.04
C ALA A 186 -13.75 -2.01 -4.10
N SER A 187 -13.77 -1.32 -2.97
CA SER A 187 -14.89 -1.34 -2.04
C SER A 187 -16.08 -0.52 -2.56
N THR A 188 -17.26 -0.82 -2.04
CA THR A 188 -18.47 0.00 -2.11
C THR A 188 -19.18 -0.15 -0.76
N GLY A 189 -18.94 0.81 0.13
CA GLY A 189 -19.26 0.68 1.55
C GLY A 189 -18.53 -0.50 2.16
N SER A 190 -19.31 -1.46 2.66
CA SER A 190 -18.81 -2.63 3.39
C SER A 190 -18.38 -3.80 2.50
N ASN A 191 -18.73 -3.80 1.22
CA ASN A 191 -18.54 -4.93 0.31
C ASN A 191 -17.51 -4.61 -0.78
N ILE A 192 -17.01 -5.64 -1.46
CA ILE A 192 -16.26 -5.48 -2.71
C ILE A 192 -17.27 -5.16 -3.81
N GLY A 193 -17.19 -3.96 -4.38
CA GLY A 193 -18.09 -3.50 -5.41
C GLY A 193 -17.69 -3.97 -6.81
N TRP A 194 -16.39 -4.04 -7.08
CA TRP A 194 -15.87 -4.57 -8.34
C TRP A 194 -14.42 -5.05 -8.21
N MET A 195 -14.07 -5.97 -9.12
CA MET A 195 -12.70 -6.30 -9.44
C MET A 195 -12.46 -6.11 -10.94
N ARG A 196 -11.28 -5.61 -11.29
CA ARG A 196 -10.89 -5.28 -12.68
C ARG A 196 -9.49 -5.76 -12.98
N ARG A 197 -9.24 -6.04 -14.25
CA ARG A 197 -7.91 -6.37 -14.80
C ARG A 197 -7.63 -5.52 -16.03
N THR A 198 -6.42 -4.99 -16.14
CA THR A 198 -5.84 -4.52 -17.41
C THR A 198 -4.77 -5.50 -17.85
N SER A 199 -4.58 -5.65 -19.17
CA SER A 199 -3.41 -6.31 -19.77
C SER A 199 -2.61 -5.40 -20.69
N ASN A 200 -2.95 -4.10 -20.72
CA ASN A 200 -2.35 -3.09 -21.59
C ASN A 200 -1.96 -1.84 -20.79
N GLY A 201 -1.54 -2.03 -19.54
CA GLY A 201 -0.98 -0.96 -18.72
C GLY A 201 -1.95 0.18 -18.39
N GLY A 202 -3.26 -0.11 -18.31
CA GLY A 202 -4.31 0.82 -17.86
C GLY A 202 -5.09 1.49 -18.98
N ALA A 203 -4.80 1.18 -20.25
CA ALA A 203 -5.53 1.75 -21.38
C ALA A 203 -6.98 1.24 -21.46
N SER A 204 -7.23 -0.01 -21.06
CA SER A 204 -8.58 -0.55 -20.88
C SER A 204 -8.62 -1.62 -19.79
N TRP A 205 -9.83 -1.83 -19.25
CA TRP A 205 -10.06 -2.75 -18.14
C TRP A 205 -11.17 -3.73 -18.47
N THR A 206 -11.00 -4.98 -18.06
CA THR A 206 -12.02 -6.04 -18.10
C THR A 206 -12.52 -6.36 -16.70
N THR A 207 -13.76 -6.86 -16.59
CA THR A 207 -14.32 -7.34 -15.32
C THR A 207 -13.59 -8.61 -14.87
N VAL A 208 -13.30 -8.70 -13.58
CA VAL A 208 -12.89 -9.93 -12.90
C VAL A 208 -14.02 -10.34 -11.95
N ASN A 209 -14.33 -11.63 -11.91
CA ASN A 209 -15.34 -12.14 -10.98
C ASN A 209 -14.86 -11.95 -9.55
N ILE A 210 -15.72 -11.40 -8.70
CA ILE A 210 -15.46 -11.29 -7.27
C ILE A 210 -15.62 -12.69 -6.68
N PRO A 211 -14.58 -13.27 -6.07
CA PRO A 211 -14.70 -14.59 -5.48
C PRO A 211 -15.56 -14.51 -4.22
N ASN A 212 -16.41 -15.51 -4.05
CA ASN A 212 -17.11 -15.73 -2.79
C ASN A 212 -16.13 -16.22 -1.72
N TYR A 213 -16.44 -15.98 -0.46
CA TYR A 213 -15.77 -16.64 0.66
C TYR A 213 -16.15 -18.12 0.73
N LEU A 214 -15.19 -19.03 0.97
CA LEU A 214 -15.38 -20.48 0.88
C LEU A 214 -15.29 -21.25 2.22
N GLU A 215 -15.12 -20.60 3.37
CA GLU A 215 -14.95 -21.32 4.64
C GLU A 215 -15.93 -20.92 5.78
N GLN A 216 -15.98 -21.75 6.83
CA GLN A 216 -16.57 -21.49 8.16
C GLN A 216 -18.06 -21.14 8.32
N ASN A 217 -19.00 -22.00 7.89
CA ASN A 217 -20.41 -22.03 8.38
C ASN A 217 -21.14 -20.66 8.44
N CYS A 218 -20.74 -19.70 7.62
CA CYS A 218 -21.26 -18.34 7.67
C CYS A 218 -22.65 -18.29 7.02
N ALA A 219 -23.47 -17.35 7.49
CA ALA A 219 -24.79 -17.12 6.91
C ALA A 219 -24.66 -16.87 5.40
N THR A 220 -25.55 -17.46 4.61
CA THR A 220 -25.61 -17.45 3.13
C THR A 220 -25.70 -16.06 2.47
N GLY A 221 -25.51 -14.97 3.22
CA GLY A 221 -25.65 -13.59 2.78
C GLY A 221 -24.34 -12.81 2.54
N SER A 222 -23.16 -13.36 2.87
CA SER A 222 -21.88 -12.68 2.57
C SER A 222 -21.49 -12.91 1.11
N GLN A 223 -21.52 -11.83 0.32
CA GLN A 223 -21.40 -11.87 -1.15
C GLN A 223 -19.95 -11.76 -1.67
N ASP A 224 -18.96 -11.53 -0.79
CA ASP A 224 -17.55 -11.38 -1.15
C ASP A 224 -16.60 -11.81 -0.01
N TYR A 225 -15.29 -11.80 -0.31
CA TYR A 225 -14.22 -12.22 0.61
C TYR A 225 -13.92 -11.24 1.76
N ALA A 226 -14.39 -9.99 1.68
CA ALA A 226 -14.14 -8.95 2.68
C ALA A 226 -15.20 -8.88 3.78
N ARG A 227 -16.33 -9.58 3.61
CA ARG A 227 -17.32 -9.89 4.67
C ARG A 227 -17.78 -8.68 5.49
N GLY A 228 -18.03 -7.57 4.81
CA GLY A 228 -18.56 -6.35 5.42
C GLY A 228 -17.50 -5.33 5.85
N GLN A 229 -16.21 -5.64 5.65
CA GLN A 229 -15.09 -4.78 5.98
C GLN A 229 -14.22 -4.41 4.78
N ALA A 230 -14.74 -4.40 3.55
CA ALA A 230 -13.96 -4.04 2.35
C ALA A 230 -13.25 -2.67 2.41
N TRP A 231 -13.79 -1.73 3.19
CA TRP A 231 -13.14 -0.43 3.43
C TRP A 231 -11.84 -0.54 4.26
N TYR A 232 -11.62 -1.65 4.96
CA TYR A 232 -10.50 -1.93 5.88
C TYR A 232 -9.73 -3.19 5.48
N ASP A 233 -10.41 -4.33 5.37
CA ASP A 233 -9.89 -5.66 5.03
C ASP A 233 -10.06 -5.93 3.53
N ASN A 234 -9.19 -5.32 2.73
CA ASN A 234 -9.07 -5.56 1.29
C ASN A 234 -7.59 -5.60 0.99
N ILE A 235 -7.14 -6.72 0.42
CA ILE A 235 -5.78 -6.92 -0.08
C ILE A 235 -5.86 -7.80 -1.32
N ILE A 236 -4.96 -7.52 -2.27
CA ILE A 236 -4.81 -8.28 -3.50
C ILE A 236 -3.32 -8.45 -3.80
N ALA A 237 -2.94 -9.61 -4.32
CA ALA A 237 -1.60 -9.90 -4.79
C ALA A 237 -1.67 -10.75 -6.06
N VAL A 238 -0.68 -10.63 -6.94
CA VAL A 238 -0.53 -11.47 -8.13
C VAL A 238 0.59 -12.48 -7.90
N ASP A 239 0.42 -13.72 -8.34
CA ASP A 239 1.48 -14.73 -8.30
C ASP A 239 2.69 -14.24 -9.11
N PRO A 240 3.92 -14.27 -8.55
CA PRO A 240 5.12 -13.79 -9.23
C PRO A 240 5.48 -14.58 -10.50
N ASN A 241 5.01 -15.83 -10.63
CA ASN A 241 5.27 -16.74 -11.74
C ASN A 241 4.06 -16.90 -12.67
N ASN A 242 2.88 -16.38 -12.32
CA ASN A 242 1.66 -16.52 -13.10
C ASN A 242 0.76 -15.27 -13.02
N GLU A 243 0.83 -14.42 -14.04
CA GLU A 243 0.02 -13.19 -14.14
C GLU A 243 -1.51 -13.39 -14.15
N ASN A 244 -1.98 -14.64 -14.27
CA ASN A 244 -3.41 -14.98 -14.27
C ASN A 244 -3.90 -15.56 -12.94
N GLU A 245 -3.01 -15.66 -11.95
CA GLU A 245 -3.32 -16.14 -10.61
C GLU A 245 -3.17 -15.01 -9.61
N ILE A 246 -4.22 -14.78 -8.82
CA ILE A 246 -4.26 -13.75 -7.79
C ILE A 246 -4.70 -14.35 -6.48
N VAL A 247 -4.21 -13.78 -5.40
CA VAL A 247 -4.71 -14.02 -4.04
C VAL A 247 -5.39 -12.75 -3.57
N VAL A 248 -6.58 -12.91 -2.99
CA VAL A 248 -7.29 -11.82 -2.32
C VAL A 248 -7.53 -12.19 -0.87
N GLY A 249 -7.50 -11.20 0.01
CA GLY A 249 -7.69 -11.38 1.44
C GLY A 249 -8.68 -10.39 2.02
N GLY A 250 -9.40 -10.85 3.04
CA GLY A 250 -10.37 -10.10 3.82
C GLY A 250 -10.48 -10.70 5.23
N ILE A 251 -11.54 -10.37 5.97
CA ILE A 251 -11.71 -10.87 7.33
C ILE A 251 -12.35 -12.27 7.38
N SER A 252 -11.83 -13.14 8.24
CA SER A 252 -12.35 -14.48 8.59
C SER A 252 -13.40 -14.44 9.69
#